data_AF-A0A9P0NQY5-F1
#
_entry.id   AF-A0A9P0NQY5-F1
#
_cell.length_a   1.000
_cell.length_b   1.000
_cell.length_c   1.000
_cell.angle_alpha   90.00
_cell.angle_beta   90.00
_cell.angle_gamma   90.00
#
_symmetry.space_group_name_H-M   'P 1'
#
loop_
_entity.id
_entity.type
_entity.pdbx_description
1 polymer ?
#
loop_
_entity_poly.entity_id
_entity_poly.type
_entity_poly.pdbx_seq_one_letter_code
_entity_poly.pdbx_strand_id
1 'polypeptide(L)'
;MDRQNNAYLSSENDGDPEVMLELLARIGQNIMRANELENSKRGLDLGLSRGYSGTQAAKHLMGMAAANFAGGPGRRRRSDMLPKLLTP
;
A
#
# COMPACT_ATOMS: atom_id res chain seq x y z
N MET A 1 -30.05 -20.32 20.44
CA MET A 1 -29.01 -20.86 21.34
C MET A 1 -27.93 -19.79 21.35
N ASP A 2 -28.12 -18.69 22.09
CA ASP A 2 -27.23 -17.52 21.98
C ASP A 2 -27.07 -16.84 23.34
N ARG A 3 -26.56 -17.60 24.31
CA ARG A 3 -26.19 -17.14 25.67
C ARG A 3 -24.71 -17.35 25.92
N GLN A 4 -23.83 -16.73 25.13
CA GLN A 4 -22.38 -16.82 25.38
C GLN A 4 -21.63 -15.49 25.36
N ASN A 5 -22.27 -14.37 25.01
CA ASN A 5 -21.55 -13.09 24.85
C ASN A 5 -21.55 -12.17 26.09
N ASN A 6 -22.14 -12.58 27.22
CA ASN A 6 -22.36 -11.65 28.35
C ASN A 6 -21.65 -12.04 29.67
N ALA A 7 -20.70 -12.97 29.64
CA ALA A 7 -20.02 -13.45 30.85
C ALA A 7 -18.76 -12.66 31.23
N TYR A 8 -18.24 -11.82 30.33
CA TYR A 8 -17.00 -11.06 30.57
C TYR A 8 -17.19 -9.64 31.11
N LEU A 9 -18.42 -9.12 31.11
CA LEU A 9 -18.69 -7.74 31.57
C LEU A 9 -19.02 -7.67 33.08
N SER A 10 -19.23 -8.81 33.73
CA SER A 10 -19.71 -8.88 35.12
C SER A 10 -18.63 -9.20 36.15
N SER A 11 -17.34 -9.19 35.80
CA SER A 11 -16.31 -9.20 36.83
C SER A 11 -16.19 -7.78 37.39
N GLU A 12 -16.76 -7.57 38.57
CA GLU A 12 -16.31 -6.53 39.50
C GLU A 12 -14.82 -6.76 39.78
N ASN A 13 -13.99 -6.27 38.86
CA ASN A 13 -12.56 -6.41 38.95
C ASN A 13 -12.08 -5.10 39.58
N ASP A 14 -11.74 -5.18 40.86
CA ASP A 14 -10.80 -4.28 41.53
C ASP A 14 -9.42 -4.40 40.85
N GLY A 15 -9.39 -4.18 39.53
CA GLY A 15 -8.20 -4.27 38.72
C GLY A 15 -7.27 -3.16 39.14
N ASP A 16 -6.11 -3.53 39.65
CA ASP A 16 -5.05 -2.59 40.03
C ASP A 16 -4.91 -1.53 38.91
N PRO A 17 -5.17 -0.24 39.21
CA PRO A 17 -5.13 0.81 38.20
C PRO A 17 -3.77 0.88 37.53
N GLU A 18 -2.69 0.49 38.21
CA GLU A 18 -1.34 0.47 37.67
C GLU A 18 -1.20 -0.57 36.56
N VAL A 19 -1.78 -1.76 36.75
CA VAL A 19 -1.79 -2.84 35.74
C VAL A 19 -2.66 -2.46 34.55
N MET A 20 -3.80 -1.79 34.79
CA MET A 20 -4.65 -1.28 33.71
C MET A 20 -3.92 -0.19 32.91
N LEU A 21 -3.23 0.73 33.58
CA LEU A 21 -2.44 1.78 32.94
C LEU A 21 -1.27 1.19 32.14
N GLU A 22 -0.58 0.18 32.68
CA GLU A 22 0.48 -0.52 31.96
C GLU A 22 -0.06 -1.23 30.70
N LEU A 23 -1.21 -1.90 30.82
CA LEU A 23 -1.88 -2.54 29.70
C LEU A 23 -2.29 -1.52 28.63
N LEU A 24 -2.90 -0.40 29.03
CA LEU A 24 -3.28 0.70 28.15
C LEU A 24 -2.05 1.32 27.46
N ALA A 25 -0.95 1.51 28.19
CA ALA A 25 0.30 2.01 27.63
C ALA A 25 0.88 1.05 26.59
N ARG A 26 0.89 -0.26 26.88
CA ARG A 26 1.33 -1.31 25.95
C ARG A 26 0.45 -1.32 24.68
N ILE A 27 -0.88 -1.19 24.83
CA ILE A 27 -1.81 -1.11 23.69
C ILE A 27 -1.55 0.15 22.86
N GLY A 28 -1.41 1.31 23.50
CA GLY A 28 -1.12 2.59 22.82
C GLY A 28 0.18 2.54 22.03
N GLN A 29 1.24 1.97 22.62
CA GLN A 29 2.52 1.77 21.94
C GLN A 29 2.42 0.80 20.75
N ASN A 30 1.57 -0.23 20.84
CA ASN A 30 1.35 -1.17 19.74
C ASN A 30 0.57 -0.52 18.59
N ILE A 31 -0.45 0.29 18.90
CA ILE A 31 -1.24 1.03 17.89
C ILE A 31 -0.35 2.05 17.19
N MET A 32 0.50 2.78 17.92
CA MET A 32 1.43 3.74 17.32
C MET A 32 2.44 3.04 16.39
N ARG A 33 3.03 1.92 16.82
CA ARG A 33 3.89 1.10 15.95
C ARG A 33 3.15 0.54 14.74
N ALA A 34 1.91 0.10 14.91
CA ALA A 34 1.10 -0.41 13.81
C ALA A 34 0.78 0.68 12.77
N ASN A 35 0.57 1.92 13.22
CA ASN A 35 0.29 3.07 12.37
C ASN A 35 1.57 3.60 11.66
N GLU A 36 2.73 3.58 12.33
CA GLU A 36 4.03 3.79 11.68
C GLU A 36 4.30 2.76 10.56
N LEU A 37 3.78 1.54 10.73
CA LEU A 37 3.80 0.46 9.74
C LEU A 37 2.73 0.58 8.63
N GLU A 38 1.69 1.40 8.81
CA GLU A 38 0.70 1.71 7.76
C GLU A 38 1.25 2.72 6.76
N ASN A 39 2.07 3.68 7.22
CA ASN A 39 2.74 4.65 6.36
C ASN A 39 4.00 4.11 5.66
N SER A 40 4.58 3.02 6.15
CA SER A 40 5.47 2.20 5.33
C SER A 40 4.61 1.32 4.44
N LYS A 41 4.42 1.69 3.16
CA LYS A 41 4.11 0.79 2.03
C LYS A 41 4.20 -0.70 2.43
N ARG A 42 3.18 -1.23 3.11
CA ARG A 42 3.20 -2.62 3.60
C ARG A 42 2.96 -3.42 2.35
N GLY A 43 4.06 -3.71 1.66
CA GLY A 43 4.11 -4.56 0.50
C GLY A 43 3.63 -5.92 0.95
N LEU A 44 2.32 -6.14 0.84
CA LEU A 44 1.75 -7.44 0.65
C LEU A 44 2.31 -7.94 -0.68
N ASP A 45 3.56 -8.41 -0.66
CA ASP A 45 4.14 -9.10 -1.79
C ASP A 45 3.52 -10.49 -1.79
N LEU A 46 2.38 -10.63 -2.48
CA LEU A 46 1.73 -11.92 -2.79
C LEU A 46 2.62 -12.82 -3.67
N GLY A 47 3.94 -12.69 -3.58
CA GLY A 47 4.92 -13.26 -4.48
C GLY A 47 4.94 -12.60 -5.86
N LEU A 48 4.28 -11.45 -6.04
CA LEU A 48 4.23 -10.72 -7.31
C LEU A 48 5.55 -10.05 -7.67
N SER A 49 6.54 -9.99 -6.76
CA SER A 49 7.90 -9.51 -7.08
C SER A 49 8.87 -10.62 -7.45
N ARG A 50 8.49 -11.90 -7.28
CA ARG A 50 9.43 -13.03 -7.37
C ARG A 50 8.97 -14.13 -8.33
N GLY A 51 9.94 -14.86 -8.87
CA GLY A 51 9.70 -15.96 -9.80
C GLY A 51 8.92 -15.57 -11.06
N TYR A 52 8.06 -16.48 -11.53
CA TYR A 52 7.26 -16.29 -12.74
C TYR A 52 6.25 -15.14 -12.63
N SER A 53 5.56 -15.04 -11.48
CA SER A 53 4.60 -13.95 -11.21
C SER A 53 5.29 -12.59 -11.18
N GLY A 54 6.46 -12.49 -10.54
CA GLY A 54 7.43 -11.39 -10.64
C GLY A 54 7.68 -10.90 -12.05
N THR A 55 8.09 -11.82 -12.90
CA THR A 55 8.45 -11.52 -14.28
C THR A 55 7.25 -11.04 -15.09
N GLN A 56 6.04 -11.54 -14.81
CA GLN A 56 4.82 -11.07 -15.46
C GLN A 56 4.44 -9.65 -15.03
N ALA A 57 4.45 -9.37 -13.73
CA ALA A 57 4.14 -8.05 -13.19
C ALA A 57 5.12 -6.99 -13.73
N ALA A 58 6.42 -7.32 -13.77
CA ALA A 58 7.45 -6.45 -14.33
C ALA A 58 7.24 -6.17 -15.83
N LYS A 59 6.97 -7.21 -16.64
CA LYS A 59 6.66 -7.04 -18.08
C LYS A 59 5.44 -6.16 -18.30
N HIS A 60 4.40 -6.34 -17.49
CA HIS A 60 3.19 -5.55 -17.57
C HIS A 60 3.46 -4.06 -17.27
N LEU A 61 4.16 -3.78 -16.18
CA LEU A 61 4.57 -2.42 -15.81
C LEU A 61 5.44 -1.76 -16.88
N MET A 62 6.40 -2.50 -17.43
CA MET A 62 7.25 -2.04 -18.52
C MET A 62 6.43 -1.69 -19.77
N GLY A 63 5.46 -2.52 -20.13
CA GLY A 63 4.56 -2.27 -21.26
C GLY A 63 3.68 -1.03 -21.05
N MET A 64 3.11 -0.87 -19.86
CA MET A 64 2.33 0.32 -19.49
C MET A 64 3.19 1.59 -19.51
N ALA A 65 4.42 1.52 -18.99
CA ALA A 65 5.36 2.65 -19.03
C ALA A 65 5.77 3.01 -20.46
N ALA A 66 6.02 2.02 -21.32
CA ALA A 66 6.35 2.24 -22.73
C ALA A 66 5.17 2.84 -23.52
N ALA A 67 3.93 2.42 -23.22
CA ALA A 67 2.73 2.99 -23.83
C ALA A 67 2.47 4.43 -23.39
N ASN A 68 2.75 4.74 -22.12
CA ASN A 68 2.61 6.09 -21.56
C ASN A 68 3.82 7.00 -21.85
N PHE A 69 4.89 6.47 -22.43
CA PHE A 69 6.08 7.24 -22.74
C PHE A 69 5.78 8.28 -23.83
N ALA A 70 6.04 9.56 -23.51
CA ALA A 70 5.73 10.69 -24.39
C ALA A 70 6.45 10.65 -25.75
N GLY A 71 7.54 9.89 -25.85
CA GLY A 71 8.28 9.64 -27.09
C GLY A 71 8.06 8.25 -27.70
N GLY A 72 7.00 7.53 -27.30
CA GLY A 72 6.72 6.17 -27.75
C GLY A 72 6.42 6.08 -29.26
N PRO A 73 6.67 4.93 -29.90
CA PRO A 73 6.39 4.72 -31.32
C PRO A 73 4.92 5.04 -31.66
N GLY A 74 4.68 5.80 -32.73
CA GLY A 74 3.33 6.22 -33.15
C GLY A 74 2.86 7.58 -32.61
N ARG A 75 3.52 8.13 -31.58
CA ARG A 75 3.29 9.52 -31.15
C ARG A 75 4.01 10.46 -32.12
N ARG A 76 3.29 11.04 -33.09
CA ARG A 76 3.86 12.03 -34.01
C ARG A 76 4.44 13.20 -33.21
N ARG A 77 5.75 13.43 -33.35
CA ARG A 77 6.39 14.59 -32.73
C ARG A 77 5.81 15.82 -33.42
N ARG A 78 5.38 16.81 -32.65
CA ARG A 78 4.82 18.06 -33.22
C ARG A 78 5.81 18.78 -34.16
N SER A 79 7.10 18.47 -34.06
CA SER A 79 8.15 18.91 -34.99
C SER A 79 7.98 18.38 -36.41
N ASP A 80 7.39 17.21 -36.59
CA ASP A 80 7.30 16.53 -37.89
C ASP A 80 6.03 16.97 -38.66
N MET A 81 5.12 17.68 -37.99
CA MET A 81 3.91 18.28 -38.58
C MET A 81 4.10 19.75 -38.97
N LEU A 82 5.23 20.39 -38.63
CA LEU A 82 5.51 21.73 -39.10
C LEU A 82 5.84 21.66 -40.60
N PRO A 83 5.12 22.38 -41.47
CA PRO A 83 5.45 22.42 -42.89
C PRO A 83 6.88 22.97 -43.03
N LYS A 84 7.72 22.29 -43.82
CA LYS A 84 9.11 22.67 -44.12
C LYS A 84 9.24 23.96 -44.95
N LEU A 85 8.29 24.89 -44.84
CA LEU A 85 8.19 26.10 -45.67
C LEU A 85 8.97 27.30 -45.14
N LEU A 86 9.95 27.08 -44.26
CA LEU A 86 10.80 28.18 -43.81
C LEU A 86 12.22 27.68 -43.55
N THR A 87 12.96 27.46 -44.63
CA THR A 87 14.42 27.57 -44.63
C THR A 87 14.79 28.53 -45.77
N PRO A 88 15.59 29.58 -45.51
CA PRO A 88 15.91 30.61 -46.49
C PRO A 88 16.67 30.06 -47.70
#